data_AF-A0AAW9CGP2-F1
#
_entry.id   AF-A0AAW9CGP2-F1
#
_cell.length_a   1.000
_cell.length_b   1.000
_cell.length_c   1.000
_cell.angle_alpha   90.00
_cell.angle_beta   90.00
_cell.angle_gamma   90.00
#
_symmetry.space_group_name_H-M   'P 1'
#
loop_
_entity.id
_entity.type
_entity.pdbx_description
1 polymer ?
#
loop_
_entity_poly.entity_id
_entity_poly.type
_entity_poly.pdbx_seq_one_letter_code
_entity_poly.pdbx_strand_id
1 'polypeptide(L)'
;MRTDHHLRVRTTQRARDQHLKLNKLESQTIVSQAVDYDLTRQLTDEILTLDDLFTEKNIDLGCDLEDRAMVHADLGITTLIWSNILGNALKYTESGGHVSFTQRSHGNMVSVEISDDGCDMTPDEAAHMFDKFYQGDTSHAAQGNGLGMAMVKRAVDLSRGFIDVTSTKGQGATIIVRLPAAQ
;
A
#
# COMPACT_ATOMS: atom_id res chain seq x y z
N MET A 1 -19.37 -24.19 -4.96
CA MET A 1 -18.33 -24.60 -5.94
C MET A 1 -18.14 -23.60 -7.11
N ARG A 2 -18.55 -22.32 -6.97
CA ARG A 2 -18.38 -21.27 -8.01
C ARG A 2 -17.46 -20.10 -7.59
N THR A 3 -17.03 -20.05 -6.34
CA THR A 3 -16.28 -18.93 -5.74
C THR A 3 -14.77 -18.96 -6.05
N ASP A 4 -14.16 -20.14 -6.16
CA ASP A 4 -12.70 -20.27 -6.42
C ASP A 4 -12.27 -19.81 -7.83
N HIS A 5 -13.16 -19.90 -8.82
CA HIS A 5 -12.78 -19.59 -10.21
C HIS A 5 -12.66 -18.07 -10.45
N HIS A 6 -13.43 -17.25 -9.74
CA HIS A 6 -13.38 -15.78 -9.86
C HIS A 6 -12.14 -15.17 -9.20
N LEU A 7 -11.66 -15.73 -8.08
CA LEU A 7 -10.44 -15.26 -7.42
C LEU A 7 -9.19 -15.52 -8.26
N ARG A 8 -9.06 -16.70 -8.90
CA ARG A 8 -7.86 -17.08 -9.68
C ARG A 8 -7.67 -16.25 -10.95
N VAL A 9 -8.76 -15.79 -11.56
CA VAL A 9 -8.72 -14.92 -12.76
C VAL A 9 -8.30 -13.49 -12.38
N ARG A 10 -8.77 -12.96 -11.24
CA ARG A 10 -8.37 -11.62 -10.75
C ARG A 10 -6.89 -11.54 -10.35
N THR A 11 -6.33 -12.61 -9.77
CA THR A 11 -4.91 -12.64 -9.36
C THR A 11 -3.93 -12.64 -10.54
N THR A 12 -4.26 -13.32 -11.64
CA THR A 12 -3.38 -13.40 -12.83
C THR A 12 -3.37 -12.10 -13.64
N GLN A 13 -4.49 -11.36 -13.65
CA GLN A 13 -4.58 -10.03 -14.26
C GLN A 13 -3.79 -8.98 -13.46
N ARG A 14 -3.92 -8.96 -12.12
CA ARG A 14 -3.16 -8.06 -11.25
C ARG A 14 -1.64 -8.25 -11.36
N ALA A 15 -1.16 -9.50 -11.44
CA ALA A 15 0.26 -9.78 -11.58
C ALA A 15 0.86 -9.29 -12.91
N ARG A 16 0.10 -9.39 -14.03
CA ARG A 16 0.49 -8.80 -15.31
C ARG A 16 0.50 -7.28 -15.24
N ASP A 17 -0.53 -6.68 -14.65
CA ASP A 17 -0.62 -5.22 -14.52
C ASP A 17 0.49 -4.66 -13.63
N GLN A 18 0.87 -5.35 -12.55
CA GLN A 18 2.02 -5.00 -11.71
C GLN A 18 3.33 -5.04 -12.50
N HIS A 19 3.56 -6.07 -13.32
CA HIS A 19 4.76 -6.14 -14.16
C HIS A 19 4.79 -5.03 -15.23
N LEU A 20 3.64 -4.69 -15.82
CA LEU A 20 3.50 -3.56 -16.74
C LEU A 20 3.72 -2.19 -16.06
N LYS A 21 3.20 -2.02 -14.84
CA LYS A 21 3.40 -0.80 -14.05
C LYS A 21 4.84 -0.65 -13.56
N LEU A 22 5.50 -1.75 -13.17
CA LEU A 22 6.93 -1.77 -12.84
C LEU A 22 7.78 -1.40 -14.04
N ASN A 23 7.55 -2.02 -15.21
CA ASN A 23 8.27 -1.66 -16.44
C ASN A 23 8.09 -0.18 -16.79
N LYS A 24 6.90 0.39 -16.59
CA LYS A 24 6.67 1.83 -16.79
C LYS A 24 7.44 2.68 -15.77
N LEU A 25 7.47 2.30 -14.49
CA LEU A 25 8.25 2.99 -13.45
C LEU A 25 9.77 2.90 -13.67
N GLU A 26 10.24 1.79 -14.23
CA GLU A 26 11.66 1.53 -14.52
C GLU A 26 12.13 2.17 -15.82
N SER A 27 11.27 2.30 -16.84
CA SER A 27 11.67 2.77 -18.17
C SER A 27 12.01 4.25 -18.27
N GLN A 28 12.14 4.97 -17.15
CA GLN A 28 12.43 6.43 -17.10
C GLN A 28 11.48 7.28 -17.98
N THR A 29 10.30 6.75 -18.35
CA THR A 29 9.33 7.40 -19.27
C THR A 29 8.03 7.80 -18.57
N ILE A 30 7.97 7.75 -17.23
CA ILE A 30 6.85 8.35 -16.51
C ILE A 30 7.20 9.80 -16.26
N VAL A 31 6.63 10.67 -17.10
CA VAL A 31 6.57 12.10 -16.80
C VAL A 31 5.54 12.25 -15.70
N SER A 32 6.00 12.43 -14.47
CA SER A 32 5.15 12.75 -13.32
C SER A 32 4.34 14.02 -13.62
N GLN A 33 3.03 13.94 -13.50
CA GLN A 33 2.11 15.07 -13.63
C GLN A 33 1.64 15.49 -12.24
N ALA A 34 2.59 15.97 -11.43
CA ALA A 34 2.29 16.38 -10.07
C ALA A 34 1.34 17.59 -10.07
N VAL A 35 0.25 17.48 -9.32
CA VAL A 35 -0.77 18.50 -9.15
C VAL A 35 -1.19 18.56 -7.69
N ASP A 36 -1.79 19.68 -7.29
CA ASP A 36 -2.40 19.77 -5.97
C ASP A 36 -3.74 19.06 -5.97
N TYR A 37 -3.91 18.11 -5.06
CA TYR A 37 -5.18 17.40 -4.91
C TYR A 37 -5.44 17.01 -3.46
N ASP A 38 -6.70 16.66 -3.18
CA ASP A 38 -7.18 16.24 -1.86
C ASP A 38 -6.85 14.76 -1.63
N LEU A 39 -5.85 14.50 -0.79
CA LEU A 39 -5.40 13.14 -0.47
C LEU A 39 -6.46 12.36 0.32
N THR A 40 -7.22 13.04 1.19
CA THR A 40 -8.30 12.39 1.97
C THR A 40 -9.28 11.71 1.04
N ARG A 41 -9.67 12.37 -0.06
CA ARG A 41 -10.59 11.78 -1.06
C ARG A 41 -9.99 10.55 -1.75
N GLN A 42 -8.73 10.65 -2.17
CA GLN A 42 -8.07 9.51 -2.81
C GLN A 42 -8.00 8.31 -1.87
N LEU A 43 -7.61 8.50 -0.61
CA LEU A 43 -7.53 7.42 0.37
C LEU A 43 -8.92 6.81 0.63
N THR A 44 -9.94 7.65 0.78
CA THR A 44 -11.33 7.20 0.96
C THR A 44 -11.78 6.33 -0.21
N ASP A 45 -11.54 6.75 -1.45
CA ASP A 45 -11.92 5.98 -2.65
C ASP A 45 -11.21 4.61 -2.72
N GLU A 46 -9.92 4.57 -2.38
CA GLU A 46 -9.13 3.33 -2.37
C GLU A 46 -9.58 2.37 -1.25
N ILE A 47 -9.90 2.90 -0.06
CA ILE A 47 -10.42 2.11 1.06
C ILE A 47 -11.79 1.53 0.70
N LEU A 48 -12.71 2.36 0.19
CA LEU A 48 -14.05 1.92 -0.24
C LEU A 48 -14.00 0.87 -1.34
N THR A 49 -13.00 0.90 -2.22
CA THR A 49 -12.80 -0.10 -3.28
C THR A 49 -12.51 -1.50 -2.70
N LEU A 50 -11.99 -1.58 -1.48
CA LEU A 50 -11.60 -2.83 -0.83
C LEU A 50 -12.47 -3.20 0.39
N ASP A 51 -13.38 -2.32 0.81
CA ASP A 51 -14.23 -2.48 1.99
C ASP A 51 -14.99 -3.81 2.01
N ASP A 52 -15.61 -4.18 0.88
CA ASP A 52 -16.30 -5.47 0.71
C ASP A 52 -15.35 -6.65 0.95
N LEU A 53 -14.10 -6.55 0.49
CA LEU A 53 -13.13 -7.65 0.61
C LEU A 53 -12.60 -7.80 2.03
N PHE A 54 -12.41 -6.68 2.75
CA PHE A 54 -12.07 -6.72 4.16
C PHE A 54 -13.21 -7.29 4.99
N THR A 55 -14.44 -6.87 4.71
CA THR A 55 -15.66 -7.40 5.33
C THR A 55 -15.83 -8.91 5.07
N GLU A 56 -15.66 -9.34 3.81
CA GLU A 56 -15.71 -10.76 3.44
C GLU A 56 -14.64 -11.61 4.16
N LYS A 57 -13.47 -11.03 4.45
CA LYS A 57 -12.40 -11.67 5.21
C LYS A 57 -12.57 -11.52 6.72
N ASN A 58 -13.64 -10.86 7.19
CA ASN A 58 -13.88 -10.55 8.61
C ASN A 58 -12.71 -9.78 9.23
N ILE A 59 -12.15 -8.81 8.50
CA ILE A 59 -11.13 -7.89 9.01
C ILE A 59 -11.83 -6.61 9.44
N ASP A 60 -11.53 -6.15 10.65
CA ASP A 60 -12.01 -4.87 11.16
C ASP A 60 -11.19 -3.71 10.59
N LEU A 61 -11.86 -2.71 10.01
CA LEU A 61 -11.23 -1.55 9.39
C LEU A 61 -11.42 -0.30 10.25
N GLY A 62 -10.32 0.21 10.80
CA GLY A 62 -10.26 1.51 11.47
C GLY A 62 -9.84 2.62 10.50
N CYS A 63 -10.60 3.71 10.44
CA CYS A 63 -10.22 4.88 9.64
C CYS A 63 -10.26 6.14 10.50
N ASP A 64 -9.13 6.83 10.56
CA ASP A 64 -8.96 8.11 11.24
C ASP A 64 -8.24 9.09 10.30
N LEU A 65 -9.03 9.71 9.43
CA LEU A 65 -8.55 10.63 8.41
C LEU A 65 -8.97 12.06 8.76
N GLU A 66 -8.11 13.03 8.47
CA GLU A 66 -8.51 14.44 8.50
C GLU A 66 -9.58 14.72 7.44
N ASP A 67 -10.48 15.66 7.71
CA ASP A 67 -11.53 16.08 6.77
C ASP A 67 -10.99 16.42 5.38
N ARG A 68 -9.78 17.01 5.33
CA ARG A 68 -9.12 17.41 4.10
C ARG A 68 -7.62 17.63 4.31
N ALA A 69 -6.79 16.92 3.55
CA ALA A 69 -5.37 17.24 3.40
C ALA A 69 -4.97 17.34 1.93
N MET A 70 -4.24 18.40 1.59
CA MET A 70 -3.80 18.67 0.23
C MET A 70 -2.34 18.27 0.05
N VAL A 71 -2.04 17.56 -1.05
CA VAL A 71 -0.67 17.16 -1.41
C VAL A 71 -0.33 17.60 -2.83
N HIS A 72 0.96 17.82 -3.08
CA HIS A 72 1.48 18.08 -4.43
C HIS A 72 2.15 16.82 -4.98
N ALA A 73 1.38 15.98 -5.67
CA ALA A 73 1.86 14.70 -6.20
C ALA A 73 1.09 14.28 -7.45
N ASP A 74 1.61 13.27 -8.16
CA ASP A 74 0.90 12.64 -9.27
C ASP A 74 -0.10 11.62 -8.73
N LEU A 75 -1.39 11.85 -9.00
CA LEU A 75 -2.50 11.03 -8.52
C LEU A 75 -2.36 9.55 -8.94
N GLY A 76 -1.90 9.28 -10.15
CA GLY A 76 -1.72 7.92 -10.65
C GLY A 76 -0.58 7.20 -9.95
N ILE A 77 0.51 7.92 -9.65
CA ILE A 77 1.64 7.39 -8.87
C ILE A 77 1.20 7.10 -7.43
N THR A 78 0.47 8.00 -6.78
CA THR A 78 0.02 7.79 -5.40
C THR A 78 -1.06 6.72 -5.29
N THR A 79 -1.94 6.55 -6.28
CA THR A 79 -2.87 5.40 -6.34
C THR A 79 -2.10 4.08 -6.38
N LEU A 80 -0.94 4.03 -7.02
CA LEU A 80 -0.07 2.85 -6.99
C LEU A 80 0.49 2.58 -5.58
N ILE A 81 0.84 3.61 -4.83
CA ILE A 81 1.28 3.49 -3.44
C ILE A 81 0.18 2.82 -2.62
N TRP A 82 -1.00 3.44 -2.60
CA TRP A 82 -2.11 3.02 -1.73
C TRP A 82 -2.62 1.63 -2.08
N SER A 83 -2.89 1.36 -3.37
CA SER A 83 -3.40 0.06 -3.81
C SER A 83 -2.45 -1.12 -3.50
N ASN A 84 -1.13 -0.92 -3.51
CA ASN A 84 -0.19 -1.98 -3.14
C ASN A 84 -0.11 -2.17 -1.62
N ILE A 85 -0.11 -1.09 -0.84
CA ILE A 85 -0.08 -1.18 0.63
C ILE A 85 -1.37 -1.83 1.13
N LEU A 86 -2.52 -1.33 0.68
CA LEU A 86 -3.85 -1.89 1.01
C LEU A 86 -3.99 -3.35 0.58
N GLY A 87 -3.52 -3.66 -0.63
CA GLY A 87 -3.51 -5.03 -1.13
C GLY A 87 -2.67 -5.97 -0.28
N ASN A 88 -1.56 -5.49 0.29
CA ASN A 88 -0.76 -6.25 1.24
C ASN A 88 -1.48 -6.43 2.57
N ALA A 89 -2.04 -5.36 3.15
CA ALA A 89 -2.80 -5.46 4.40
C ALA A 89 -3.94 -6.49 4.29
N LEU A 90 -4.74 -6.44 3.22
CA LEU A 90 -5.80 -7.41 2.95
C LEU A 90 -5.25 -8.84 2.75
N LYS A 91 -4.09 -8.98 2.13
CA LYS A 91 -3.48 -10.29 1.86
C LYS A 91 -2.96 -10.95 3.13
N TYR A 92 -2.21 -10.21 3.94
CA TYR A 92 -1.44 -10.75 5.06
C TYR A 92 -2.20 -10.74 6.39
N THR A 93 -3.17 -9.85 6.59
CA THR A 93 -4.03 -9.87 7.79
C THR A 93 -4.90 -11.11 7.80
N GLU A 94 -4.86 -11.90 8.87
CA GLU A 94 -5.72 -13.08 9.00
C GLU A 94 -7.19 -12.71 9.23
N SER A 95 -8.09 -13.67 9.04
CA SER A 95 -9.51 -13.45 9.30
C SER A 95 -9.76 -13.18 10.79
N GLY A 96 -10.51 -12.13 11.11
CA GLY A 96 -10.71 -11.65 12.48
C GLY A 96 -9.65 -10.66 12.97
N GLY A 97 -8.65 -10.30 12.14
CA GLY A 97 -7.65 -9.29 12.46
C GLY A 97 -8.14 -7.85 12.24
N HIS A 98 -7.26 -6.88 12.51
CA HIS A 98 -7.52 -5.46 12.36
C HIS A 98 -6.55 -4.79 11.38
N VAL A 99 -7.06 -3.80 10.65
CA VAL A 99 -6.27 -2.87 9.84
C VAL A 99 -6.72 -1.45 10.14
N SER A 100 -5.79 -0.54 10.37
CA SER A 100 -6.08 0.88 10.60
C SER A 100 -5.38 1.81 9.62
N PHE A 101 -6.08 2.90 9.29
CA PHE A 101 -5.61 4.01 8.47
C PHE A 101 -5.64 5.30 9.27
N THR A 102 -4.49 5.94 9.42
CA THR A 102 -4.39 7.26 10.05
C THR A 102 -3.77 8.25 9.08
N GLN A 103 -4.42 9.39 8.86
CA GLN A 103 -3.87 10.48 8.05
C GLN A 103 -3.75 11.75 8.88
N ARG A 104 -2.59 12.40 8.86
CA ARG A 104 -2.31 13.64 9.59
C ARG A 104 -1.46 14.60 8.77
N SER A 105 -1.81 15.88 8.82
CA SER A 105 -1.02 16.97 8.24
C SER A 105 -0.06 17.53 9.28
N HIS A 106 1.23 17.55 8.96
CA HIS A 106 2.29 18.07 9.82
C HIS A 106 3.21 19.01 9.04
N GLY A 107 2.96 20.32 9.17
CA GLY A 107 3.76 21.35 8.52
C GLY A 107 3.69 21.23 6.99
N ASN A 108 4.81 20.90 6.36
CA ASN A 108 4.94 20.76 4.91
C ASN A 108 4.74 19.33 4.40
N MET A 109 4.27 18.41 5.24
CA MET A 109 4.07 17.00 4.89
C MET A 109 2.70 16.52 5.34
N VAL A 110 2.13 15.59 4.59
CA VAL A 110 0.97 14.79 5.00
C VAL A 110 1.45 13.36 5.23
N SER A 111 1.23 12.83 6.44
CA SER A 111 1.57 11.47 6.85
C SER A 111 0.34 10.58 6.72
N VAL A 112 0.54 9.37 6.17
CA VAL A 112 -0.44 8.30 6.11
C VAL A 112 0.19 7.08 6.74
N GLU A 113 -0.41 6.59 7.82
CA GLU A 113 0.01 5.41 8.55
C GLU A 113 -1.01 4.30 8.28
N ILE A 114 -0.52 3.13 7.86
CA ILE A 114 -1.30 1.94 7.62
C ILE A 114 -0.76 0.85 8.54
N SER A 115 -1.56 0.41 9.50
CA SER A 115 -1.19 -0.65 10.43
C SER A 115 -2.04 -1.89 10.23
N ASP A 116 -1.43 -3.06 10.28
CA ASP A 116 -2.10 -4.36 10.19
C ASP A 116 -1.55 -5.38 11.18
N ASP A 117 -2.38 -6.31 11.64
CA ASP A 117 -2.00 -7.34 12.62
C ASP A 117 -1.34 -8.59 12.01
N GLY A 118 -1.27 -8.70 10.68
CA GLY A 118 -0.91 -9.95 9.99
C GLY A 118 0.55 -10.06 9.56
N CYS A 119 1.22 -8.94 9.35
CA CYS A 119 2.57 -8.93 8.79
C CYS A 119 3.64 -8.84 9.88
N ASP A 120 3.94 -9.97 10.51
CA ASP A 120 5.09 -10.06 11.41
C ASP A 120 6.40 -10.10 10.62
N MET A 121 7.22 -9.06 10.78
CA MET A 121 8.56 -8.99 10.21
C MET A 121 9.59 -8.83 11.32
N THR A 122 10.71 -9.53 11.19
CA THR A 122 11.94 -9.21 11.91
C THR A 122 12.51 -7.87 11.43
N PRO A 123 13.37 -7.20 12.22
CA PRO A 123 14.03 -5.97 11.78
C PRO A 123 14.78 -6.12 10.45
N ASP A 124 15.41 -7.28 10.22
CA ASP A 124 16.09 -7.58 8.96
C ASP A 124 15.09 -7.72 7.79
N GLU A 125 13.96 -8.43 8.00
CA GLU A 125 12.90 -8.54 6.99
C GLU A 125 12.29 -7.18 6.65
N ALA A 126 12.04 -6.35 7.65
CA ALA A 126 11.53 -4.99 7.47
C ALA A 126 12.53 -4.11 6.69
N ALA A 127 13.83 -4.22 6.97
CA ALA A 127 14.86 -3.49 6.24
C ALA A 127 14.94 -3.89 4.75
N HIS A 128 14.65 -5.14 4.44
CA HIS A 128 14.68 -5.69 3.08
C HIS A 128 13.32 -5.68 2.36
N MET A 129 12.23 -5.26 3.02
CA MET A 129 10.88 -5.36 2.45
C MET A 129 10.70 -4.59 1.13
N PHE A 130 11.49 -3.53 0.92
CA PHE A 130 11.45 -2.69 -0.28
C PHE A 130 12.40 -3.18 -1.38
N ASP A 131 13.19 -4.22 -1.12
CA ASP A 131 14.08 -4.81 -2.11
C ASP A 131 13.30 -5.56 -3.18
N LYS A 132 13.77 -5.48 -4.43
CA LYS A 132 13.11 -6.16 -5.55
C LYS A 132 13.17 -7.67 -5.36
N PHE A 133 12.05 -8.32 -5.62
CA PHE A 133 11.89 -9.78 -5.50
C PHE A 133 12.02 -10.31 -4.08
N TYR A 134 12.13 -9.44 -3.07
CA TYR A 134 12.16 -9.86 -1.69
C TYR A 134 10.80 -10.45 -1.30
N GLN A 135 10.87 -11.65 -0.72
CA GLN A 135 9.76 -12.33 -0.08
C GLN A 135 10.36 -12.89 1.20
N GLY A 136 9.89 -12.43 2.37
CA GLY A 136 10.34 -12.97 3.65
C GLY A 136 10.08 -14.48 3.74
N ASP A 137 10.64 -15.13 4.76
CA ASP A 137 10.75 -16.60 4.85
C ASP A 137 9.43 -17.32 5.20
N THR A 138 8.29 -16.66 4.99
CA THR A 138 6.97 -17.19 5.34
C THR A 138 6.38 -18.05 4.22
N SER A 139 5.63 -19.07 4.63
CA SER A 139 4.86 -20.05 3.84
C SER A 139 3.86 -19.47 2.82
N HIS A 140 3.84 -18.14 2.61
CA HIS A 140 3.00 -17.38 1.69
C HIS A 140 3.72 -16.89 0.43
N ALA A 141 4.96 -17.33 0.18
CA ALA A 141 5.75 -17.04 -1.04
C ALA A 141 4.96 -17.29 -2.35
N ALA A 142 3.96 -18.19 -2.34
CA ALA A 142 3.15 -18.51 -3.51
C ALA A 142 2.18 -17.40 -3.99
N GLN A 143 1.93 -16.34 -3.21
CA GLN A 143 0.90 -15.33 -3.52
C GLN A 143 1.44 -13.96 -3.99
N GLY A 144 2.73 -13.83 -4.32
CA GLY A 144 3.29 -12.54 -4.79
C GLY A 144 4.54 -12.72 -5.66
N ASN A 145 4.99 -11.64 -6.29
CA ASN A 145 6.23 -11.61 -7.10
C ASN A 145 7.36 -10.80 -6.44
N GLY A 146 7.14 -10.28 -5.22
CA GLY A 146 8.11 -9.44 -4.50
C GLY A 146 8.37 -8.07 -5.14
N LEU A 147 7.50 -7.62 -6.06
CA LEU A 147 7.67 -6.34 -6.76
C LEU A 147 6.81 -5.22 -6.15
N GLY A 148 5.76 -5.56 -5.41
CA GLY A 148 4.78 -4.61 -4.84
C GLY A 148 5.43 -3.48 -4.05
N MET A 149 6.19 -3.83 -3.01
CA MET A 149 6.79 -2.84 -2.11
C MET A 149 7.98 -2.10 -2.73
N ALA A 150 8.74 -2.76 -3.62
CA ALA A 150 9.74 -2.06 -4.43
C ALA A 150 9.11 -0.99 -5.35
N MET A 151 7.93 -1.25 -5.92
CA MET A 151 7.16 -0.23 -6.66
C MET A 151 6.71 0.90 -5.76
N VAL A 152 6.21 0.58 -4.57
CA VAL A 152 5.80 1.60 -3.59
C VAL A 152 6.96 2.51 -3.24
N LYS A 153 8.13 1.94 -2.90
CA LYS A 153 9.33 2.73 -2.60
C LYS A 153 9.69 3.66 -3.75
N ARG A 154 9.69 3.14 -4.98
CA ARG A 154 9.97 3.96 -6.17
C ARG A 154 8.91 5.05 -6.42
N ALA A 155 7.64 4.74 -6.22
CA ALA A 155 6.54 5.68 -6.39
C ALA A 155 6.61 6.81 -5.35
N VAL A 156 6.91 6.48 -4.09
CA VAL A 156 7.16 7.47 -3.03
C VAL A 156 8.34 8.37 -3.37
N ASP A 157 9.44 7.81 -3.87
CA ASP A 157 10.62 8.59 -4.28
C ASP A 157 10.29 9.55 -5.44
N LEU A 158 9.50 9.11 -6.43
CA LEU A 158 9.04 9.96 -7.54
C LEU A 158 8.13 11.10 -7.06
N SER A 159 7.34 10.84 -6.02
CA SER A 159 6.51 11.85 -5.35
C SER A 159 7.30 12.71 -4.35
N ARG A 160 8.62 12.57 -4.27
CA ARG A 160 9.51 13.27 -3.31
C ARG A 160 9.09 13.07 -1.85
N GLY A 161 8.47 11.94 -1.56
CA GLY A 161 8.01 11.56 -0.24
C GLY A 161 9.03 10.72 0.53
N PHE A 162 8.60 10.25 1.70
CA PHE A 162 9.33 9.30 2.53
C PHE A 162 8.43 8.10 2.82
N ILE A 163 9.05 6.93 2.94
CA ILE A 163 8.37 5.73 3.40
C ILE A 163 9.24 5.06 4.46
N ASP A 164 8.57 4.61 5.52
CA ASP A 164 9.15 3.90 6.64
C ASP A 164 8.28 2.69 6.98
N VAL A 165 8.86 1.73 7.69
CA VAL A 165 8.16 0.55 8.19
C VAL A 165 8.63 0.28 9.61
N THR A 166 7.67 -0.01 10.47
CA THR A 166 7.94 -0.59 11.79
C THR A 166 7.15 -1.89 11.90
N SER A 167 7.79 -2.93 12.42
CA SER A 167 7.11 -4.20 12.70
C SER A 167 7.74 -4.82 13.92
N THR A 168 6.90 -5.43 14.75
CA THR A 168 7.32 -6.22 15.90
C THR A 168 6.60 -7.55 15.81
N LYS A 169 7.36 -8.65 15.90
CA LYS A 169 6.80 -9.99 15.84
C LYS A 169 5.70 -10.19 16.90
N GLY A 170 4.52 -10.62 16.47
CA GLY A 170 3.30 -10.77 17.26
C GLY A 170 2.51 -9.49 17.46
N GLN A 171 2.89 -8.38 16.82
CA GLN A 171 2.20 -7.08 16.89
C GLN A 171 1.92 -6.50 15.49
N GLY A 172 2.24 -7.23 14.42
CA GLY A 172 1.97 -6.80 13.05
C GLY A 172 2.98 -5.79 12.50
N ALA A 173 2.53 -4.99 11.53
CA ALA A 173 3.35 -3.99 10.87
C ALA A 173 2.61 -2.67 10.70
N THR A 174 3.38 -1.58 10.71
CA THR A 174 2.93 -0.23 10.37
C THR A 174 3.82 0.33 9.27
N ILE A 175 3.22 0.64 8.13
CA ILE A 175 3.86 1.35 7.03
C ILE A 175 3.47 2.83 7.12
N ILE A 176 4.47 3.71 7.06
CA ILE A 176 4.28 5.15 7.18
C ILE A 176 4.74 5.79 5.87
N VAL A 177 3.82 6.43 5.14
CA VAL A 177 4.12 7.21 3.94
C VAL A 177 3.92 8.69 4.21
N ARG A 178 4.91 9.51 3.89
CA ARG A 178 4.84 10.97 4.01
C ARG A 178 4.98 11.61 2.64
N LEU A 179 4.01 12.42 2.24
CA LEU A 179 4.01 13.15 0.97
C LEU A 179 4.13 14.66 1.22
N PRO A 180 4.76 15.42 0.31
CA PRO A 180 4.76 16.88 0.39
C PRO A 180 3.34 17.45 0.37
N ALA A 181 3.03 18.30 1.34
CA ALA A 181 1.79 19.06 1.34
C ALA A 181 1.77 20.04 0.18
N ALA A 182 0.58 20.30 -0.38
CA ALA A 182 0.39 21.38 -1.34
C ALA A 182 0.66 22.73 -0.66
N GLN A 183 1.25 23.68 -1.40
CA GLN A 183 1.56 25.02 -0.90
C GLN A 183 0.43 26.02 -1.16
#